data_AF-A0A0B1ZL26-F1
#
_entry.id   AF-A0A0B1ZL26-F1
#
_cell.length_a   1.000
_cell.length_b   1.000
_cell.length_c   1.000
_cell.angle_alpha   90.00
_cell.angle_beta   90.00
_cell.angle_gamma   90.00
#
_symmetry.space_group_name_H-M   'P 1'
#
loop_
_entity.id
_entity.type
_entity.pdbx_description
1 polymer ?
#
loop_
_entity_poly.entity_id
_entity_poly.type
_entity_poly.pdbx_seq_one_letter_code
_entity_poly.pdbx_strand_id
1 'polypeptide(L)'
;MATKAVQDNIEDAADAAKDTVRKAKAKVSPEELRGPSPNIATNLAIADIALRGGSILAREAVERAFLGKRYTPSKAKKILKGRTMGENLLHRMLAKVALRSVPGAIVVGGALMAKTLYDRSKAREASLEGEAKLEDMAEEGEED
;
A
#
# COMPACT_ATOMS: atom_id res chain seq x y z
N MET A 1 -17.33 11.21 -18.89
CA MET A 1 -17.71 10.03 -18.08
C MET A 1 -16.54 9.39 -17.32
N ALA A 2 -15.35 9.24 -17.91
CA ALA A 2 -14.20 8.61 -17.24
C ALA A 2 -13.69 9.33 -15.98
N THR A 3 -13.82 10.66 -15.92
CA THR A 3 -13.37 11.50 -14.79
C THR A 3 -14.23 11.34 -13.55
N LYS A 4 -15.55 11.25 -13.71
CA LYS A 4 -16.50 11.10 -12.59
C LYS A 4 -16.28 9.77 -11.85
N ALA A 5 -16.19 8.67 -12.59
CA ALA A 5 -15.91 7.36 -11.98
C ALA A 5 -14.55 7.31 -11.25
N VAL A 6 -13.53 8.03 -11.73
CA VAL A 6 -12.24 8.11 -11.03
C VAL A 6 -12.37 8.93 -9.75
N GLN A 7 -13.10 10.04 -9.81
CA GLN A 7 -13.37 10.89 -8.65
C GLN A 7 -14.15 10.13 -7.57
N ASP A 8 -15.21 9.41 -7.95
CA ASP A 8 -16.03 8.63 -7.02
C ASP A 8 -15.17 7.56 -6.28
N ASN A 9 -14.30 6.84 -7.01
CA ASN A 9 -13.40 5.85 -6.39
C ASN A 9 -12.36 6.48 -5.44
N ILE A 10 -11.90 7.70 -5.72
CA ILE A 10 -10.95 8.42 -4.86
C ILE A 10 -11.66 8.89 -3.58
N GLU A 11 -12.88 9.40 -3.70
CA GLU A 11 -13.71 9.83 -2.58
C GLU A 11 -14.04 8.64 -1.68
N ASP A 12 -14.45 7.50 -2.25
CA ASP A 12 -14.70 6.26 -1.52
C ASP A 12 -13.46 5.78 -0.75
N ALA A 13 -12.28 5.81 -1.39
CA ALA A 13 -11.03 5.44 -0.75
C ALA A 13 -10.66 6.41 0.38
N ALA A 14 -10.86 7.72 0.18
CA ALA A 14 -10.59 8.74 1.18
C ALA A 14 -11.52 8.61 2.39
N ASP A 15 -12.81 8.34 2.17
CA ASP A 15 -13.78 8.20 3.25
C ASP A 15 -13.60 6.88 4.01
N ALA A 16 -13.25 5.79 3.32
CA ALA A 16 -12.83 4.56 3.98
C ALA A 16 -11.60 4.77 4.88
N ALA A 17 -10.61 5.54 4.41
CA ALA A 17 -9.43 5.87 5.20
C ALA A 17 -9.81 6.74 6.42
N LYS A 18 -10.63 7.77 6.25
CA LYS A 18 -11.11 8.62 7.35
C LYS A 18 -11.89 7.83 8.39
N ASP A 19 -12.80 6.96 7.97
CA ASP A 19 -13.60 6.15 8.89
C ASP A 19 -12.73 5.14 9.65
N THR A 20 -11.72 4.56 8.99
CA THR A 20 -10.74 3.69 9.65
C THR A 20 -9.96 4.45 10.73
N VAL A 21 -9.48 5.66 10.42
CA VAL A 21 -8.80 6.53 11.40
C VAL A 21 -9.73 6.93 12.54
N ARG A 22 -11.00 7.26 12.22
CA ARG A 22 -12.00 7.62 13.23
C ARG A 22 -12.29 6.46 14.17
N LYS A 23 -12.53 5.26 13.64
CA LYS A 23 -12.74 4.04 14.42
C LYS A 23 -11.51 3.70 15.26
N ALA A 24 -10.31 3.84 14.70
CA ALA A 24 -9.07 3.63 15.45
C ALA A 24 -8.95 4.61 16.62
N LYS A 25 -9.22 5.90 16.41
CA LYS A 25 -9.24 6.91 17.49
C LYS A 25 -10.32 6.62 18.53
N ALA A 26 -11.51 6.23 18.10
CA ALA A 26 -12.63 5.92 19.00
C ALA A 26 -12.39 4.69 19.88
N LYS A 27 -11.51 3.77 19.43
CA LYS A 27 -11.08 2.60 20.21
C LYS A 27 -9.94 2.90 21.19
N VAL A 28 -9.36 4.10 21.14
CA VAL A 28 -8.33 4.53 22.09
C VAL A 28 -9.01 5.35 23.18
N SER A 29 -9.44 4.69 24.25
CA SER A 29 -10.04 5.36 25.41
C SER A 29 -8.94 5.79 26.39
N PRO A 30 -8.96 7.04 26.91
CA PRO A 30 -7.98 7.51 27.90
C PRO A 30 -7.94 6.67 29.18
N GLU A 31 -9.08 6.13 29.66
CA GLU A 31 -9.11 5.20 30.80
C GLU A 31 -8.53 3.81 30.49
N GLU A 32 -8.53 3.38 29.21
CA GLU A 32 -7.96 2.10 28.74
C GLU A 32 -6.50 2.23 28.27
N LEU A 33 -5.88 3.40 28.42
CA LEU A 33 -4.44 3.62 28.14
C LEU A 33 -3.51 2.82 29.06
N ARG A 34 -4.07 2.05 30.00
CA ARG A 34 -3.40 0.90 30.62
C ARG A 34 -3.27 -0.22 29.59
N GLY A 35 -2.34 -0.03 28.65
CA GLY A 35 -1.87 -1.10 27.78
C GLY A 35 -1.28 -2.26 28.59
N PRO A 36 -0.77 -3.32 27.93
CA PRO A 36 -0.27 -4.52 28.60
C PRO A 36 0.82 -4.25 29.65
N SER A 37 1.48 -3.09 29.61
CA SER A 37 2.39 -2.63 30.65
C SER A 37 1.79 -1.45 31.45
N PRO A 38 2.07 -1.34 32.76
CA PRO A 38 1.77 -0.12 33.52
C PRO A 38 2.63 1.08 33.10
N ASN A 39 3.69 0.89 32.28
CA ASN A 39 4.54 1.96 31.78
C ASN A 39 4.07 2.47 30.40
N ILE A 40 3.75 3.77 30.32
CA ILE A 40 3.26 4.42 29.10
C ILE A 40 4.29 4.37 27.95
N ALA A 41 5.58 4.55 28.25
CA ALA A 41 6.64 4.49 27.23
C ALA A 41 6.74 3.08 26.62
N THR A 42 6.60 2.05 27.44
CA THR A 42 6.56 0.65 26.99
C THR A 42 5.33 0.38 26.14
N ASN A 43 4.15 0.87 26.54
CA ASN A 43 2.93 0.72 25.75
C ASN A 43 3.03 1.41 24.39
N LEU A 44 3.67 2.58 24.33
CA LEU A 44 3.90 3.29 23.07
C LEU A 44 4.85 2.52 22.16
N ALA A 45 5.93 1.95 22.70
CA ALA A 45 6.83 1.08 21.95
C ALA A 45 6.12 -0.17 21.43
N ILE A 46 5.30 -0.82 22.25
CA ILE A 46 4.48 -1.97 21.83
C ILE A 46 3.53 -1.57 20.70
N ALA A 47 2.86 -0.42 20.82
CA ALA A 47 1.95 0.08 19.79
C ALA A 47 2.69 0.38 18.47
N ASP A 48 3.84 1.07 18.51
CA ASP A 48 4.63 1.36 17.31
C ASP A 48 5.12 0.07 16.63
N ILE A 49 5.60 -0.91 17.40
CA ILE A 49 6.00 -2.21 16.88
C ILE A 49 4.82 -2.96 16.26
N ALA A 50 3.68 -3.00 16.97
CA ALA A 50 2.47 -3.65 16.48
C ALA A 50 1.95 -3.00 15.19
N LEU A 51 1.96 -1.67 15.10
CA LEU A 51 1.57 -0.94 13.89
C LEU A 51 2.51 -1.21 12.72
N ARG A 52 3.83 -1.23 12.97
CA ARG A 52 4.83 -1.55 11.93
C ARG A 52 4.71 -2.99 11.45
N GLY A 53 4.60 -3.95 12.37
CA GLY A 53 4.43 -5.36 12.06
C GLY A 53 3.11 -5.63 11.34
N GLY A 54 2.01 -5.09 11.87
CA GLY A 54 0.68 -5.21 11.27
C GLY A 54 0.60 -4.62 9.86
N SER A 55 1.28 -3.49 9.61
CA SER A 55 1.35 -2.88 8.27
C SER A 55 2.06 -3.78 7.25
N ILE A 56 3.11 -4.49 7.67
CA ILE A 56 3.83 -5.42 6.78
C ILE A 56 2.92 -6.59 6.40
N LEU A 57 2.21 -7.18 7.37
CA LEU A 57 1.28 -8.28 7.13
C LEU A 57 0.08 -7.85 6.27
N ALA A 58 -0.48 -6.67 6.55
CA ALA A 58 -1.57 -6.12 5.77
C ALA A 58 -1.15 -5.89 4.31
N ARG A 59 0.06 -5.36 4.07
CA ARG A 59 0.61 -5.19 2.72
C ARG A 59 0.69 -6.53 1.99
N GLU A 60 1.27 -7.55 2.63
CA GLU A 60 1.44 -8.87 2.02
C GLU A 60 0.09 -9.54 1.72
N ALA A 61 -0.91 -9.37 2.58
CA ALA A 61 -2.27 -9.85 2.35
C ALA A 61 -2.91 -9.18 1.13
N VAL A 62 -2.75 -7.85 1.00
CA VAL A 62 -3.24 -7.09 -0.17
C VAL A 62 -2.53 -7.55 -1.44
N GLU A 63 -1.21 -7.65 -1.43
CA GLU A 63 -0.41 -8.10 -2.57
C GLU A 63 -0.83 -9.49 -3.04
N ARG A 64 -0.99 -10.44 -2.11
CA ARG A 64 -1.50 -11.80 -2.41
C ARG A 64 -2.93 -11.78 -2.93
N ALA A 65 -3.80 -10.93 -2.39
CA ALA A 65 -5.17 -10.81 -2.86
C ALA A 65 -5.27 -10.25 -4.28
N PHE A 66 -4.40 -9.31 -4.67
CA PHE A 66 -4.35 -8.77 -6.02
C PHE A 66 -3.79 -9.80 -7.02
N LEU A 67 -2.65 -10.42 -6.71
CA LEU A 67 -2.02 -11.39 -7.61
C LEU A 67 -2.79 -12.71 -7.68
N GLY A 68 -3.33 -13.18 -6.56
CA GLY A 68 -4.07 -14.44 -6.47
C GLY A 68 -5.38 -14.47 -7.28
N LYS A 69 -5.91 -13.31 -7.68
CA LYS A 69 -7.07 -13.24 -8.59
C LYS A 69 -6.72 -13.48 -10.06
N ARG A 70 -5.45 -13.31 -10.44
CA ARG A 70 -5.01 -13.35 -11.85
C ARG A 70 -3.93 -14.39 -12.15
N TYR A 71 -3.16 -14.82 -11.15
CA TYR A 71 -2.03 -15.72 -11.32
C TYR A 71 -2.17 -16.96 -10.44
N THR A 72 -1.50 -18.03 -10.84
CA THR A 72 -1.40 -19.23 -9.99
C THR A 72 -0.63 -18.92 -8.70
N PRO A 73 -0.89 -19.65 -7.60
CA PRO A 73 -0.19 -19.41 -6.32
C PRO A 73 1.34 -19.46 -6.45
N SER A 74 1.87 -20.32 -7.33
CA SER A 74 3.30 -20.42 -7.60
C SER A 74 3.85 -19.19 -8.32
N LYS A 75 3.21 -18.73 -9.41
CA LYS A 75 3.65 -17.52 -10.14
C LYS A 75 3.50 -16.28 -9.26
N ALA A 76 2.41 -16.14 -8.50
CA ALA A 76 2.23 -15.04 -7.56
C ALA A 76 3.34 -14.98 -6.50
N LYS A 77 3.76 -16.12 -5.95
CA LYS A 77 4.86 -16.18 -4.97
C LYS A 77 6.20 -15.74 -5.58
N LYS A 78 6.49 -16.17 -6.81
CA LYS A 78 7.70 -15.82 -7.55
C LYS A 78 7.75 -14.31 -7.84
N ILE A 79 6.65 -13.73 -8.35
CA ILE A 79 6.49 -12.29 -8.55
C ILE A 79 6.79 -11.49 -7.28
N LEU A 80 6.29 -11.94 -6.12
CA LEU A 80 6.53 -11.23 -4.86
C LEU A 80 7.99 -11.36 -4.38
N LYS A 81 8.67 -12.45 -4.76
CA LYS A 81 10.05 -12.72 -4.39
C LYS A 81 11.03 -11.92 -5.25
N GLY A 82 10.84 -11.91 -6.57
CA GLY A 82 11.70 -11.16 -7.50
C GLY A 82 11.43 -9.66 -7.55
N ARG A 83 10.81 -9.07 -6.52
CA ARG A 83 10.77 -7.62 -6.40
C ARG A 83 12.10 -7.14 -5.81
N THR A 84 12.89 -6.42 -6.60
CA THR A 84 14.22 -5.97 -6.19
C THR A 84 14.20 -5.20 -4.85
N MET A 85 15.25 -5.38 -4.03
CA MET A 85 15.38 -4.64 -2.76
C MET A 85 15.39 -3.11 -2.98
N GLY A 86 15.95 -2.65 -4.10
CA GLY A 86 16.01 -1.24 -4.47
C GLY A 86 14.63 -0.62 -4.72
N GLU A 87 13.76 -1.32 -5.47
CA GLU A 87 12.39 -0.86 -5.70
C GLU A 87 11.60 -0.77 -4.41
N ASN A 88 11.68 -1.78 -3.55
CA ASN A 88 11.02 -1.77 -2.25
C ASN A 88 11.46 -0.57 -1.38
N LEU A 89 12.76 -0.25 -1.40
CA LEU A 89 13.30 0.91 -0.67
C LEU A 89 12.77 2.23 -1.25
N LEU A 90 12.78 2.38 -2.57
CA LEU A 90 12.27 3.56 -3.26
C LEU A 90 10.79 3.78 -2.94
N HIS A 91 9.95 2.75 -3.07
CA HIS A 91 8.53 2.82 -2.75
C HIS A 91 8.30 3.25 -1.29
N ARG A 92 9.10 2.72 -0.37
CA ARG A 92 9.03 3.09 1.06
C ARG A 92 9.42 4.55 1.30
N MET A 93 10.40 5.07 0.56
CA MET A 93 10.79 6.48 0.66
C MET A 93 9.73 7.41 0.08
N LEU A 94 9.17 7.08 -1.10
CA LEU A 94 8.07 7.84 -1.69
C LEU A 94 6.85 7.87 -0.76
N ALA A 95 6.49 6.73 -0.17
CA ALA A 95 5.42 6.65 0.81
C ALA A 95 5.70 7.54 2.04
N LYS A 96 6.94 7.55 2.56
CA LYS A 96 7.32 8.44 3.66
C LYS A 96 7.19 9.91 3.27
N VAL A 97 7.61 10.31 2.08
CA VAL A 97 7.48 11.70 1.60
C VAL A 97 6.02 12.10 1.50
N ALA A 98 5.18 11.22 0.96
CA ALA A 98 3.73 11.42 0.87
C ALA A 98 3.09 11.58 2.25
N LEU A 99 3.49 10.77 3.23
CA LEU A 99 2.89 10.78 4.57
C LEU A 99 3.44 11.87 5.51
N ARG A 100 4.64 12.39 5.25
CA ARG A 100 5.29 13.37 6.15
C ARG A 100 4.73 14.78 6.01
N SER A 101 4.06 15.11 4.91
CA SER A 101 3.54 16.46 4.68
C SER A 101 2.41 16.49 3.66
N VAL A 102 1.51 17.48 3.80
CA VAL A 102 0.42 17.72 2.84
C VAL A 102 0.96 18.05 1.43
N PRO A 103 1.98 18.92 1.25
CA PRO A 103 2.56 19.15 -0.08
C PRO A 103 3.15 17.89 -0.70
N GLY A 104 3.84 17.05 0.09
CA GLY A 104 4.37 15.76 -0.38
C GLY A 104 3.27 14.81 -0.84
N ALA A 105 2.17 14.72 -0.08
CA ALA A 105 0.99 13.94 -0.45
C ALA A 105 0.38 14.41 -1.79
N ILE A 106 0.29 15.73 -2.00
CA ILE A 106 -0.25 16.30 -3.24
C ILE A 106 0.65 15.95 -4.43
N VAL A 107 1.96 16.08 -4.28
CA VAL A 107 2.91 15.78 -5.38
C VAL A 107 2.88 14.29 -5.72
N VAL A 108 3.07 13.42 -4.73
CA VAL A 108 3.10 11.96 -4.96
C VAL A 108 1.74 11.46 -5.42
N GLY A 109 0.66 11.86 -4.73
CA GLY A 109 -0.70 11.48 -5.08
C GLY A 109 -1.12 12.01 -6.45
N GLY A 110 -0.80 13.27 -6.75
CA GLY A 110 -1.07 13.89 -8.04
C GLY A 110 -0.32 13.21 -9.18
N ALA A 111 0.95 12.87 -8.99
CA ALA A 111 1.73 12.12 -9.97
C ALA A 111 1.14 10.73 -10.24
N LEU A 112 0.70 10.02 -9.19
CA LEU A 112 0.03 8.71 -9.34
C LEU A 112 -1.31 8.83 -10.06
N MET A 113 -2.13 9.85 -9.76
CA MET A 113 -3.38 10.09 -10.47
C MET A 113 -3.12 10.41 -11.95
N ALA A 114 -2.14 11.27 -12.23
CA ALA A 114 -1.75 11.62 -13.58
C ALA A 114 -1.27 10.38 -14.37
N LYS A 115 -0.40 9.54 -13.77
CA LYS A 115 0.05 8.27 -14.36
C LYS A 115 -1.14 7.32 -14.61
N THR A 116 -2.07 7.22 -13.66
CA THR A 116 -3.27 6.38 -13.80
C THR A 116 -4.13 6.81 -14.99
N LEU A 117 -4.36 8.11 -15.15
CA LEU A 117 -5.13 8.64 -16.27
C LEU A 117 -4.40 8.44 -17.60
N TYR A 118 -3.09 8.60 -17.61
CA TYR A 118 -2.24 8.31 -18.78
C TYR A 118 -2.32 6.83 -19.17
N ASP A 119 -2.16 5.91 -18.22
CA ASP A 119 -2.23 4.47 -18.47
C ASP A 119 -3.60 4.04 -18.97
N ARG A 120 -4.66 4.66 -18.45
CA ARG A 120 -6.02 4.43 -18.95
C ARG A 120 -6.18 4.84 -20.41
N SER A 121 -5.54 5.92 -20.85
CA SER A 121 -5.57 6.35 -22.25
C SER A 121 -4.82 5.37 -23.17
N LYS A 122 -3.87 4.62 -22.62
CA LYS A 122 -3.04 3.63 -23.31
C LYS A 122 -3.22 2.22 -22.75
N ALA A 123 -4.46 1.87 -22.41
CA ALA A 123 -4.76 0.69 -21.59
C ALA A 123 -4.13 -0.62 -22.11
N ARG A 124 -4.07 -0.82 -23.43
CA ARG A 124 -3.46 -2.01 -24.02
C ARG A 124 -1.94 -2.04 -23.86
N GLU A 125 -1.26 -0.93 -24.14
CA GLU A 125 0.19 -0.79 -23.97
C GLU A 125 0.56 -0.92 -22.48
N ALA A 126 -0.19 -0.25 -21.60
CA ALA A 126 0.02 -0.31 -20.15
C ALA A 126 -0.22 -1.71 -19.57
N SER A 127 -1.19 -2.47 -20.09
CA SER A 127 -1.43 -3.86 -19.67
C SER A 127 -0.25 -4.76 -20.07
N LEU A 128 0.25 -4.61 -21.30
CA LEU A 128 1.38 -5.40 -21.78
C LEU A 128 2.68 -5.06 -21.03
N GLU A 129 2.94 -3.77 -20.79
CA GLU A 129 4.09 -3.33 -19.99
C GLU A 129 4.00 -3.85 -18.55
N GLY A 130 2.80 -3.82 -17.96
CA GLY A 130 2.56 -4.36 -16.63
C GLY A 130 2.75 -5.87 -16.55
N GLU A 131 2.27 -6.61 -17.54
CA GLU A 131 2.44 -8.07 -17.64
C GLU A 131 3.90 -8.45 -17.82
N ALA A 132 4.63 -7.76 -18.69
CA ALA A 132 6.07 -7.97 -18.89
C ALA A 132 6.86 -7.74 -17.59
N LYS A 133 6.62 -6.62 -16.88
CA LYS A 133 7.28 -6.37 -15.59
C LYS A 133 6.98 -7.45 -14.54
N LEU A 134 5.75 -7.96 -14.51
CA LEU A 134 5.38 -9.04 -13.59
C LEU A 134 6.01 -10.37 -14.01
N GLU A 135 6.27 -10.58 -15.30
CA GLU A 135 7.04 -11.72 -15.78
C GLU A 135 8.50 -11.63 -15.36
N ASP A 136 9.15 -10.48 -15.60
CA ASP A 136 10.53 -10.22 -15.16
C ASP A 136 10.68 -10.46 -13.64
N MET A 137 9.76 -9.91 -12.83
CA MET A 137 9.73 -10.15 -11.38
C MET A 137 9.48 -11.63 -11.02
N ALA A 138 8.75 -12.38 -11.83
CA ALA A 138 8.57 -13.80 -11.59
C ALA A 138 9.89 -14.54 -11.83
N GLU A 139 10.57 -14.25 -12.94
CA GLU A 139 11.85 -14.85 -13.32
C GLU A 139 12.94 -14.56 -12.30
N GLU A 140 13.12 -13.30 -11.90
CA GLU A 140 14.05 -12.90 -10.83
C GLU A 140 13.77 -13.66 -9.52
N GLY A 141 12.50 -13.92 -9.22
CA GLY A 141 12.08 -14.68 -8.04
C GLY A 141 12.33 -16.19 -8.12
N GLU A 142 12.70 -16.72 -9.28
CA GLU A 142 13.14 -18.11 -9.47
C GLU A 142 14.64 -18.32 -9.27
N GLU A 143 15.43 -17.27 -9.47
CA GLU A 143 16.90 -17.32 -9.41
C GLU A 143 17.47 -17.23 -7.98
N ASP A 144 16.71 -16.66 -7.05
CA ASP A 144 16.96 -16.65 -5.59
C ASP A 144 16.40 -17.89 -4.88
#